data_AF-A0A2P9H401-F1
#
_entry.id   AF-A0A2P9H401-F1
#
_cell.length_a   1.000
_cell.length_b   1.000
_cell.length_c   1.000
_cell.angle_alpha   90.00
_cell.angle_beta   90.00
_cell.angle_gamma   90.00
#
_symmetry.space_group_name_H-M   'P 1'
#
loop_
_entity.id
_entity.type
_entity.pdbx_description
1 polymer ?
#
loop_
_entity_poly.entity_id
_entity_poly.type
_entity_poly.pdbx_seq_one_letter_code
_entity_poly.pdbx_strand_id
1 'polypeptide(L)'
;MKNAISMISVSAIALTVASSAACADPGKSREQVQAELAAAQKAGDVIGPSGFSPHKLFPSQYPTVATGQGKTREQVEAELAAAQKAGDVIGPSGFSPRELFPSQYPAVATGQGKTREQVEAELAAAQKAGDVIGPSGFSPRELFPGEYPAIQAPRSMAHTGTPYPAN
;
A
#
# COMPACT_ATOMS: atom_id res chain seq x y z
N MET A 1 -4.44 -23.52 89.39
CA MET A 1 -5.33 -22.64 90.19
C MET A 1 -5.21 -21.22 89.66
N LYS A 2 -6.36 -20.58 89.37
CA LYS A 2 -6.62 -19.12 89.30
C LYS A 2 -6.06 -18.39 88.04
N ASN A 3 -6.82 -18.21 86.95
CA ASN A 3 -7.98 -17.32 86.67
C ASN A 3 -7.66 -15.82 86.75
N ALA A 4 -7.78 -15.07 85.64
CA ALA A 4 -8.84 -14.04 85.44
C ALA A 4 -8.62 -13.09 84.23
N ILE A 5 -9.61 -13.12 83.30
CA ILE A 5 -10.40 -11.99 82.75
C ILE A 5 -9.68 -10.85 82.00
N SER A 6 -9.99 -10.65 80.70
CA SER A 6 -10.79 -9.49 80.22
C SER A 6 -11.01 -9.49 78.70
N MET A 7 -12.22 -9.10 78.31
CA MET A 7 -12.75 -8.94 76.95
C MET A 7 -11.95 -7.96 76.08
N ILE A 8 -11.81 -8.25 74.78
CA ILE A 8 -12.01 -7.26 73.71
C ILE A 8 -12.76 -7.93 72.55
N SER A 9 -13.98 -7.44 72.33
CA SER A 9 -14.78 -7.67 71.13
C SER A 9 -14.14 -6.96 69.94
N VAL A 10 -13.92 -7.67 68.83
CA VAL A 10 -13.71 -7.03 67.52
C VAL A 10 -14.62 -7.71 66.51
N SER A 11 -15.65 -6.98 66.11
CA SER A 11 -16.60 -7.34 65.07
C SER A 11 -15.88 -7.43 63.72
N ALA A 12 -15.91 -8.60 63.07
CA ALA A 12 -15.44 -8.76 61.71
C ALA A 12 -16.51 -8.20 60.76
N ILE A 13 -16.25 -7.01 60.21
CA ILE A 13 -17.07 -6.40 59.17
C ILE A 13 -16.94 -7.27 57.91
N ALA A 14 -17.98 -8.02 57.59
CA ALA A 14 -18.11 -8.69 56.30
C ALA A 14 -18.31 -7.62 55.21
N LEU A 15 -17.25 -7.30 54.47
CA LEU A 15 -17.31 -6.42 53.32
C LEU A 15 -17.95 -7.18 52.16
N THR A 16 -19.27 -7.12 52.04
CA THR A 16 -20.01 -7.54 50.86
C THR A 16 -19.75 -6.55 49.72
N VAL A 17 -18.83 -6.88 48.82
CA VAL A 17 -18.71 -6.19 47.53
C VAL A 17 -19.88 -6.63 46.66
N ALA A 18 -20.87 -5.75 46.52
CA ALA A 18 -21.95 -5.92 45.55
C ALA A 18 -21.35 -5.95 44.14
N SER A 19 -21.54 -7.07 43.43
CA SER A 19 -21.28 -7.15 42.00
C SER A 19 -22.35 -6.37 41.25
N SER A 20 -22.00 -5.20 40.72
CA SER A 20 -22.79 -4.52 39.70
C SER A 20 -22.36 -5.01 38.32
N ALA A 21 -23.06 -6.02 37.81
CA ALA A 21 -23.05 -6.36 36.40
C ALA A 21 -24.33 -5.80 35.75
N ALA A 22 -24.20 -4.87 34.80
CA ALA A 22 -25.09 -4.75 33.62
C ALA A 22 -24.78 -3.49 32.77
N CYS A 23 -23.75 -3.58 31.93
CA CYS A 23 -23.76 -3.05 30.56
C CYS A 23 -22.72 -3.85 29.75
N ALA A 24 -23.01 -5.13 29.54
CA ALA A 24 -22.10 -6.02 28.83
C ALA A 24 -22.24 -5.82 27.31
N ASP A 25 -21.40 -4.97 26.73
CA ASP A 25 -20.57 -5.48 25.63
C ASP A 25 -19.93 -6.77 26.18
N PRO A 26 -19.90 -7.93 25.50
CA PRO A 26 -19.09 -9.05 25.97
C PRO A 26 -17.61 -8.67 25.77
N GLY A 27 -17.19 -7.58 26.39
CA GLY A 27 -15.83 -7.09 26.46
C GLY A 27 -14.99 -8.22 27.01
N LYS A 28 -13.82 -8.37 26.41
CA LYS A 28 -12.85 -9.40 26.75
C LYS A 28 -12.78 -9.55 28.28
N SER A 29 -12.88 -10.78 28.77
CA SER A 29 -12.74 -11.02 30.20
C SER A 29 -11.35 -10.55 30.65
N ARG A 30 -11.20 -10.20 31.94
CA ARG A 30 -9.91 -9.74 32.47
C ARG A 30 -8.81 -10.80 32.25
N GLU A 31 -9.18 -12.07 32.29
CA GLU A 31 -8.33 -13.21 31.99
C GLU A 31 -7.92 -13.24 30.51
N GLN A 32 -8.86 -12.99 29.60
CA GLN A 32 -8.58 -12.90 28.17
C GLN A 32 -7.64 -11.74 27.83
N VAL A 33 -7.83 -10.58 28.46
CA VAL A 33 -6.92 -9.43 28.32
C VAL A 33 -5.53 -9.75 28.85
N GLN A 34 -5.42 -10.44 30.00
CA GLN A 34 -4.11 -10.87 30.54
C GLN A 34 -3.41 -11.88 29.64
N ALA A 35 -4.15 -12.84 29.09
CA ALA A 35 -3.61 -13.83 28.16
C ALA A 35 -3.09 -13.17 26.87
N GLU A 36 -3.84 -12.21 26.33
CA GLU A 36 -3.44 -11.45 25.13
C GLU A 36 -2.22 -10.56 25.41
N LEU A 37 -2.18 -9.89 26.57
CA LEU A 37 -1.01 -9.11 26.99
C LEU A 37 0.24 -10.00 27.12
N ALA A 38 0.12 -11.17 27.76
CA ALA A 38 1.22 -12.11 27.91
C ALA A 38 1.70 -12.66 26.55
N ALA A 39 0.76 -12.95 25.64
CA ALA A 39 1.07 -13.35 24.27
C ALA A 39 1.82 -12.24 23.50
N ALA A 40 1.34 -11.00 23.57
CA ALA A 40 1.97 -9.85 22.92
C ALA A 40 3.36 -9.55 23.51
N GLN A 41 3.55 -9.70 24.82
CA GLN A 41 4.87 -9.57 25.45
C GLN A 41 5.84 -10.66 24.97
N LYS A 42 5.37 -11.91 24.87
CA LYS A 42 6.17 -13.03 24.37
C LYS A 42 6.52 -12.89 22.89
N ALA A 43 5.63 -12.31 22.09
CA ALA A 43 5.88 -11.98 20.69
C ALA A 43 6.80 -10.75 20.52
N GLY A 44 6.90 -9.91 21.55
CA GLY A 44 7.65 -8.66 21.51
C GLY A 44 6.90 -7.53 20.83
N ASP A 45 5.57 -7.60 20.78
CA ASP A 45 4.69 -6.64 20.09
C ASP A 45 4.28 -5.45 20.98
N VAL A 46 4.55 -5.53 22.29
CA VAL A 46 4.30 -4.41 23.21
C VAL A 46 5.33 -3.30 22.96
N ILE A 47 4.86 -2.08 22.73
CA ILE A 47 5.73 -0.91 22.51
C ILE A 47 6.57 -0.66 23.77
N GLY A 48 7.89 -0.66 23.61
CA GLY A 48 8.83 -0.37 24.68
C GLY A 48 9.03 1.13 24.92
N PRO A 49 9.86 1.50 25.92
CA PRO A 49 10.12 2.89 26.26
C PRO A 49 10.81 3.69 25.13
N SER A 50 11.42 3.00 24.17
CA SER A 50 12.00 3.58 22.97
C SER A 50 10.96 3.98 21.91
N GLY A 51 9.68 3.72 22.13
CA GLY A 51 8.61 3.95 21.14
C GLY A 51 8.53 2.88 20.05
N PHE A 52 9.39 1.86 20.10
CA PHE A 52 9.39 0.74 19.16
C PHE A 52 9.08 -0.57 19.86
N SER A 53 8.48 -1.52 19.12
CA SER A 53 8.31 -2.89 19.59
C SER A 53 9.70 -3.58 19.72
N PRO A 54 9.99 -4.28 20.84
CA PRO A 54 11.22 -5.03 21.03
C PRO A 54 11.53 -6.05 19.92
N HIS A 55 10.50 -6.65 19.32
CA HIS A 55 10.66 -7.55 18.17
C HIS A 55 11.35 -6.88 16.99
N LYS A 56 11.07 -5.58 16.75
CA LYS A 56 11.72 -4.81 15.67
C LYS A 56 13.19 -4.50 15.96
N LEU A 57 13.52 -4.25 17.23
CA LEU A 57 14.88 -3.89 17.63
C LEU A 57 15.79 -5.11 17.78
N PHE A 58 15.21 -6.22 18.26
CA PHE A 58 15.93 -7.45 18.57
C PHE A 58 15.21 -8.68 17.99
N PRO A 59 15.08 -8.78 16.66
CA PRO A 59 14.29 -9.83 16.03
C PRO A 59 14.78 -11.24 16.38
N SER A 60 16.08 -11.41 16.62
CA SER A 60 16.67 -12.71 17.01
C SER A 60 16.26 -13.21 18.40
N GLN A 61 15.71 -12.33 19.26
CA GLN A 61 15.33 -12.67 20.65
C GLN A 61 13.85 -13.05 20.79
N TYR A 62 13.08 -12.93 19.71
CA TYR A 62 11.65 -13.16 19.69
C TYR A 62 11.27 -14.20 18.64
N PRO A 63 10.20 -14.99 18.86
CA PRO A 63 9.75 -15.97 17.88
C PRO A 63 9.37 -15.25 16.58
N THR A 64 9.95 -15.71 15.46
CA THR A 64 9.60 -15.20 14.14
C THR A 64 8.18 -15.66 13.81
N VAL A 65 7.25 -14.72 13.71
CA VAL A 65 5.96 -15.00 13.08
C VAL A 65 6.27 -15.33 11.63
N ALA A 66 5.95 -16.54 11.18
CA ALA A 66 6.07 -16.93 9.79
C ALA A 66 5.08 -16.08 8.98
N THR A 67 5.49 -14.87 8.62
CA THR A 67 4.88 -14.13 7.51
C THR A 67 5.03 -15.02 6.28
N GLY A 68 3.93 -15.30 5.59
CA GLY A 68 3.81 -16.42 4.64
C GLY A 68 5.00 -16.56 3.69
N GLN A 69 5.29 -17.80 3.24
CA GLN A 69 6.48 -18.22 2.47
C GLN A 69 7.14 -17.05 1.71
N GLY A 70 8.06 -16.36 2.39
CA GLY A 70 8.95 -15.42 1.74
C GLY A 70 9.80 -16.17 0.72
N LYS A 71 10.37 -15.45 -0.25
CA LYS A 71 11.30 -16.05 -1.20
C LYS A 71 12.41 -16.75 -0.44
N THR A 72 12.76 -17.97 -0.85
CA THR A 72 13.91 -18.64 -0.26
C THR A 72 15.18 -17.88 -0.61
N ARG A 73 16.24 -18.07 0.17
CA ARG A 73 17.53 -17.43 -0.11
C ARG A 73 18.02 -17.76 -1.51
N GLU A 74 17.82 -19.00 -1.95
CA GLU A 74 18.17 -19.48 -3.28
C GLU A 74 17.37 -18.76 -4.37
N GLN A 75 16.07 -18.50 -4.14
CA GLN A 75 15.25 -17.73 -5.07
C GLN A 75 15.72 -16.27 -5.18
N VAL A 76 16.07 -15.65 -4.06
CA VAL A 76 16.61 -14.28 -4.04
C VAL A 76 17.96 -14.22 -4.76
N GLU A 77 18.85 -15.18 -4.52
CA GLU A 77 20.15 -15.25 -5.18
C GLU A 77 20.01 -15.48 -6.69
N ALA A 78 19.08 -16.35 -7.11
CA ALA A 78 18.77 -16.57 -8.52
C ALA A 78 18.23 -15.31 -9.21
N GLU A 79 17.30 -14.60 -8.57
CA GLU A 79 16.77 -13.33 -9.10
C GLU A 79 17.84 -12.24 -9.17
N LEU A 80 18.68 -12.12 -8.14
CA LEU A 80 19.77 -11.15 -8.13
C LEU A 80 20.78 -11.44 -9.25
N ALA A 81 21.16 -12.71 -9.45
CA ALA A 81 22.05 -13.10 -10.54
C ALA A 81 21.43 -12.81 -11.92
N ALA A 82 20.12 -13.04 -12.08
CA ALA A 82 19.40 -12.72 -13.30
C ALA A 82 19.39 -11.20 -13.58
N ALA A 83 19.10 -10.38 -12.56
CA ALA A 83 19.10 -8.92 -12.66
C ALA A 83 20.50 -8.37 -12.97
N GLN A 84 21.56 -8.93 -12.37
CA GLN A 84 22.94 -8.56 -12.66
C GLN A 84 23.32 -8.87 -14.12
N LYS A 85 22.96 -10.07 -14.61
CA LYS A 85 23.20 -10.47 -16.00
C LYS A 85 22.41 -9.61 -16.99
N ALA A 86 21.19 -9.20 -16.61
CA ALA A 86 20.39 -8.29 -17.41
C ALA A 86 20.89 -6.84 -17.33
N GLY A 87 21.73 -6.51 -16.35
CA GLY A 87 22.24 -5.16 -16.14
C GLY A 87 21.23 -4.22 -15.49
N ASP A 88 20.21 -4.77 -14.81
CA ASP A 88 19.06 -4.02 -14.27
C ASP A 88 19.26 -3.60 -12.79
N VAL A 89 20.42 -3.93 -12.21
CA VAL A 89 20.76 -3.53 -10.83
C VAL A 89 21.17 -2.05 -10.83
N ILE A 90 20.46 -1.22 -10.07
CA ILE A 90 20.81 0.20 -9.91
C ILE A 90 22.12 0.35 -9.15
N GLY A 91 23.08 1.02 -9.76
CA GLY A 91 24.37 1.35 -9.16
C GLY A 91 24.31 2.59 -8.26
N PRO A 92 25.42 2.93 -7.57
CA PRO A 92 25.49 4.09 -6.68
C PRO A 92 25.31 5.44 -7.41
N SER A 93 25.49 5.47 -8.73
CA SER A 93 25.22 6.64 -9.57
C SER A 93 23.73 6.87 -9.85
N GLY A 94 22.84 5.97 -9.40
CA GLY A 94 21.42 6.01 -9.70
C GLY A 94 21.04 5.43 -11.06
N PHE A 95 22.02 5.00 -11.85
CA PHE A 95 21.82 4.37 -13.15
C PHE A 95 22.20 2.89 -13.09
N SER A 96 21.50 2.09 -13.88
CA SER A 96 21.82 0.68 -14.11
C SER A 96 22.99 0.52 -15.10
N PRO A 97 23.79 -0.55 -15.00
CA PRO A 97 24.85 -0.84 -15.97
C PRO A 97 24.36 -0.92 -17.41
N ARG A 98 23.12 -1.38 -17.63
CA ARG A 98 22.47 -1.41 -18.94
C ARG A 98 22.29 -0.01 -19.53
N GLU A 99 21.95 0.98 -18.71
CA GLU A 99 21.77 2.36 -19.16
C GLU A 99 23.11 3.02 -19.50
N LEU A 100 24.16 2.71 -18.74
CA LEU A 100 25.49 3.27 -18.95
C LEU A 100 26.24 2.60 -20.11
N PHE A 101 26.06 1.28 -20.29
CA PHE A 101 26.78 0.48 -21.27
C PHE A 101 25.83 -0.43 -22.06
N PRO A 102 24.88 0.12 -22.83
CA PRO A 102 23.82 -0.66 -23.48
C PRO A 102 24.35 -1.74 -24.41
N SER A 103 25.51 -1.52 -25.05
CA SER A 103 26.14 -2.50 -25.95
C SER A 103 26.65 -3.77 -25.24
N GLN A 104 26.81 -3.75 -23.91
CA GLN A 104 27.28 -4.91 -23.13
C GLN A 104 26.14 -5.80 -22.62
N TYR A 105 24.89 -5.38 -22.77
CA TYR A 105 23.72 -6.08 -22.25
C TYR A 105 22.76 -6.47 -23.37
N PRO A 106 22.04 -7.61 -23.22
CA PRO A 106 21.09 -8.05 -24.25
C PRO A 106 19.99 -7.02 -24.41
N ALA A 107 19.63 -6.64 -25.63
CA ALA A 107 18.55 -5.69 -25.89
C ALA A 107 17.25 -6.19 -25.23
N VAL A 108 16.57 -5.32 -24.49
CA VAL A 108 15.20 -5.61 -24.03
C VAL A 108 14.33 -5.58 -25.28
N ALA A 109 13.50 -6.61 -25.46
CA ALA A 109 12.43 -6.56 -26.44
C ALA A 109 11.48 -5.41 -26.04
N THR A 110 11.70 -4.22 -26.60
CA THR A 110 10.68 -3.19 -26.58
C THR A 110 9.50 -3.79 -27.35
N GLY A 111 8.32 -3.84 -26.72
CA GLY A 111 7.11 -4.29 -27.40
C GLY A 111 6.99 -3.61 -28.76
N GLN A 112 6.42 -4.29 -29.75
CA GLN A 112 6.37 -3.84 -31.15
C GLN A 112 6.01 -2.35 -31.22
N GLY A 113 7.03 -1.52 -31.43
CA GLY A 113 6.85 -0.07 -31.55
C GLY A 113 5.94 0.24 -32.74
N LYS A 114 5.36 1.44 -32.76
CA LYS A 114 4.60 1.88 -33.93
C LYS A 114 5.48 1.75 -35.17
N THR A 115 4.94 1.13 -36.20
CA THR A 115 5.57 1.10 -37.52
C THR A 115 5.71 2.51 -38.06
N ARG A 116 6.65 2.73 -38.96
CA ARG A 116 6.85 4.05 -39.58
C ARG A 116 5.57 4.53 -40.26
N GLU A 117 4.85 3.63 -40.90
CA GLU A 117 3.57 3.88 -41.57
C GLU A 117 2.50 4.34 -40.58
N GLN A 118 2.44 3.73 -39.39
CA GLN A 118 1.52 4.17 -38.32
C GLN A 118 1.88 5.55 -37.79
N VAL A 119 3.16 5.84 -37.61
CA VAL A 119 3.63 7.17 -37.17
C VAL A 119 3.31 8.22 -38.23
N GLU A 120 3.54 7.94 -39.51
CA GLU A 120 3.23 8.85 -40.62
C GLU A 120 1.71 9.09 -40.74
N ALA A 121 0.88 8.06 -40.57
CA ALA A 121 -0.57 8.19 -40.56
C ALA A 121 -1.08 9.06 -39.40
N GLU A 122 -0.55 8.85 -38.19
CA GLU A 122 -0.90 9.66 -37.02
C GLU A 122 -0.44 11.12 -37.17
N LEU A 123 0.78 11.33 -37.68
CA LEU A 123 1.31 12.66 -37.91
C LEU A 123 0.47 13.41 -38.96
N ALA A 124 0.10 12.77 -40.06
CA ALA A 124 -0.77 13.35 -41.08
C ALA A 124 -2.16 13.69 -40.51
N ALA A 125 -2.72 12.82 -39.65
CA ALA A 125 -3.98 13.08 -38.96
C ALA A 125 -3.87 14.29 -38.01
N ALA A 126 -2.80 14.38 -37.22
CA ALA A 126 -2.54 15.49 -36.32
C ALA A 126 -2.32 16.81 -37.07
N GLN A 127 -1.62 16.78 -38.21
CA GLN A 127 -1.44 17.96 -39.07
C GLN A 127 -2.78 18.44 -39.64
N LYS A 128 -3.60 17.53 -40.14
CA LYS A 128 -4.95 17.87 -40.66
C LYS A 128 -5.87 18.38 -39.56
N ALA A 129 -5.74 17.86 -38.35
CA ALA A 129 -6.45 18.35 -37.18
C ALA A 129 -5.86 19.68 -36.66
N GLY A 130 -4.67 20.08 -37.08
CA GLY A 130 -4.02 21.29 -36.56
C GLY A 130 -3.53 21.15 -35.12
N ASP A 131 -3.29 19.91 -34.66
CA ASP A 131 -2.92 19.59 -33.27
C ASP A 131 -1.39 19.53 -33.06
N VAL A 132 -0.61 19.72 -34.13
CA VAL A 132 0.86 19.75 -34.06
C VAL A 132 1.30 21.06 -33.41
N ILE A 133 1.97 20.99 -32.27
CA ILE A 133 2.51 22.17 -31.57
C ILE A 133 3.67 22.76 -32.37
N GLY A 134 3.55 24.03 -32.72
CA GLY A 134 4.59 24.80 -33.39
C GLY A 134 5.65 25.36 -32.44
N PRO A 135 6.70 26.01 -32.97
CA PRO A 135 7.78 26.60 -32.17
C PRO A 135 7.32 27.73 -31.23
N SER A 136 6.15 28.31 -31.47
CA SER A 136 5.50 29.28 -30.58
C SER A 136 4.86 28.66 -29.33
N GLY A 137 4.85 27.32 -29.22
CA GLY A 137 4.17 26.60 -28.15
C GLY A 137 2.66 26.44 -28.34
N PHE A 138 2.11 26.99 -29.43
CA PHE A 138 0.70 26.87 -29.81
C PHE A 138 0.56 26.03 -31.07
N SER A 139 -0.55 25.31 -31.15
CA SER A 139 -0.97 24.56 -32.33
C SER A 139 -1.67 25.46 -33.36
N PRO A 140 -1.61 25.16 -34.66
CA PRO A 140 -2.33 25.91 -35.69
C PRO A 140 -3.84 26.04 -35.42
N ARG A 141 -4.45 25.02 -34.82
CA ARG A 141 -5.85 25.05 -34.36
C ARG A 141 -6.12 26.13 -33.32
N GLU A 142 -5.21 26.35 -32.38
CA GLU A 142 -5.35 27.38 -31.34
C GLU A 142 -5.19 28.79 -31.89
N LEU A 143 -4.30 28.95 -32.88
CA LEU A 143 -4.05 30.23 -33.54
C LEU A 143 -5.13 30.59 -34.57
N PHE A 144 -5.66 29.59 -35.28
CA PHE A 144 -6.60 29.75 -36.38
C PHE A 144 -7.79 28.78 -36.27
N PRO A 145 -8.63 28.91 -35.24
CA PRO A 145 -9.69 27.92 -34.96
C PRO A 145 -10.74 27.78 -36.07
N GLY A 146 -10.86 28.77 -36.97
CA GLY A 146 -11.76 28.72 -38.13
C GLY A 146 -11.24 27.91 -39.32
N GLU A 147 -9.95 27.59 -39.37
CA GLU A 147 -9.33 26.83 -40.48
C GLU A 147 -9.25 25.32 -40.22
N TYR A 148 -9.50 24.90 -38.99
CA TYR A 148 -9.39 23.51 -38.55
C TYR A 148 -10.74 22.95 -38.08
N PRO A 149 -11.01 21.66 -38.31
CA PRO A 149 -12.32 21.08 -38.00
C PRO A 149 -12.59 21.16 -36.50
N ALA A 150 -13.75 21.65 -36.06
CA ALA A 150 -14.07 21.76 -34.63
C ALA A 150 -13.84 20.44 -33.89
N ILE A 151 -13.36 20.53 -32.63
CA ILE A 151 -13.26 19.36 -31.75
C ILE A 151 -14.65 18.74 -31.68
N GLN A 152 -14.80 17.55 -32.25
CA GLN A 152 -16.00 16.76 -31.99
C GLN A 152 -15.95 16.43 -30.50
N ALA A 153 -16.75 17.13 -29.70
CA ALA A 153 -17.05 16.67 -28.35
C ALA A 153 -17.42 15.19 -28.46
N PRO A 154 -16.93 14.32 -27.57
CA PRO A 154 -17.27 12.90 -27.62
C PRO A 154 -18.79 12.81 -27.72
N ARG A 155 -19.29 12.14 -28.77
CA ARG A 155 -20.73 11.98 -29.03
C ARG A 155 -21.39 11.63 -27.70
N SER A 156 -22.05 12.61 -27.08
CA SER A 156 -22.91 12.34 -25.94
C SER A 156 -23.93 11.35 -26.45
N MET A 157 -24.00 10.20 -25.78
CA MET A 157 -24.98 9.18 -26.10
C MET A 157 -26.34 9.88 -26.14
N ALA A 158 -26.95 9.88 -27.33
CA ALA A 158 -28.28 10.43 -27.53
C ALA A 158 -29.23 9.66 -26.61
N HIS A 159 -29.60 10.29 -25.50
CA HIS A 159 -30.70 9.85 -24.67
C HIS A 159 -31.97 10.08 -25.48
N THR A 160 -32.41 9.04 -26.21
CA THR A 160 -33.72 9.01 -26.87
C THR A 160 -34.78 8.99 -25.77
N GLY A 161 -35.13 10.17 -25.26
CA GLY A 161 -36.30 10.37 -24.43
C GLY A 161 -37.54 10.17 -25.31
N THR A 162 -38.18 9.01 -25.18
CA THR A 162 -39.55 8.80 -25.64
C THR A 162 -40.50 9.77 -24.92
N PRO A 163 -41.40 10.50 -25.61
CA PRO A 163 -42.32 11.40 -24.95
C PRO A 163 -43.36 10.62 -24.14
N TYR A 164 -43.58 11.05 -22.88
CA TYR A 164 -44.65 10.59 -22.00
C TYR A 164 -46.01 11.05 -22.57
N PRO A 165 -47.05 10.20 -22.64
CA PRO A 165 -48.37 10.64 -23.07
C PRO A 165 -49.05 11.44 -21.95
N ALA A 166 -49.67 12.57 -22.33
CA ALA A 166 -50.55 13.34 -21.47
C ALA A 166 -51.87 12.57 -21.22
N ASN A 167 -52.30 12.56 -19.96
CA ASN A 167 -53.65 12.15 -19.55
C ASN A 167 -54.69 13.15 -20.04
#